data_AF-A0A6G3SQJ7-F1
#
_entry.id   AF-A0A6G3SQJ7-F1
#
_cell.length_a   1.000
_cell.length_b   1.000
_cell.length_c   1.000
_cell.angle_alpha   90.00
_cell.angle_beta   90.00
_cell.angle_gamma   90.00
#
_symmetry.space_group_name_H-M   'P 1'
#
loop_
_entity.id
_entity.type
_entity.pdbx_description
1 polymer ?
#
loop_
_entity_poly.entity_id
_entity_poly.type
_entity_poly.pdbx_seq_one_letter_code
_entity_poly.pdbx_strand_id
1 'polypeptide(L)'
;MRRYARTLVAFALATSVVTGTAGWVSTDAQQALTGPPPGSAQWRADRVLGTGLPDPERATPAEVASFFAGLTAEERQLLLVRHPSVVGNLDGAPLELRYRANALALAAEDDPRYRSLAAPGRRILAFDPRGRGQVAEVFGDLRAAQRVSVLVPGSDNDAGTFDRKVVGHGAPAGMARTLHTAAGPGTAVIAWVGYTTPVGVGLDAATGTLAEAGAGRLTRFTEGLAADGL
;
A
#
# COMPACT_ATOMS: atom_id res chain seq x y z
N MET A 1 4.41 49.00 -36.02
CA MET A 1 3.01 49.05 -35.51
C MET A 1 2.22 47.88 -36.10
N ARG A 2 1.68 47.00 -35.24
CA ARG A 2 0.56 46.03 -35.41
C ARG A 2 0.82 44.88 -34.42
N ARG A 3 0.49 45.12 -33.14
CA ARG A 3 -0.73 44.72 -32.43
C ARG A 3 -0.73 43.23 -32.05
N TYR A 4 -0.31 43.00 -30.80
CA TYR A 4 -0.55 41.80 -30.01
C TYR A 4 -2.05 41.49 -29.95
N ALA A 5 -2.43 40.24 -30.23
CA ALA A 5 -3.72 39.69 -29.81
C ALA A 5 -3.42 38.60 -28.78
N ARG A 6 -3.77 38.90 -27.53
CA ARG A 6 -3.72 37.99 -26.39
C ARG A 6 -4.90 37.02 -26.52
N THR A 7 -4.63 35.73 -26.59
CA THR A 7 -5.67 34.70 -26.50
C THR A 7 -6.03 34.50 -25.04
N LEU A 8 -7.18 35.05 -24.63
CA LEU A 8 -7.86 34.71 -23.38
C LEU A 8 -8.48 33.32 -23.54
N VAL A 9 -7.99 32.33 -22.79
CA VAL A 9 -8.67 31.05 -22.62
C VAL A 9 -9.66 31.22 -21.48
N ALA A 10 -10.94 31.28 -21.82
CA ALA A 10 -12.04 31.32 -20.86
C ALA A 10 -12.25 29.93 -20.25
N PHE A 11 -12.16 29.84 -18.92
CA PHE A 11 -12.63 28.70 -18.14
C PHE A 11 -14.16 28.78 -18.03
N ALA A 12 -14.88 27.88 -18.70
CA ALA A 12 -16.31 27.71 -18.48
C ALA A 12 -16.53 26.70 -17.35
N LEU A 13 -16.92 27.20 -16.17
CA LEU A 13 -17.46 26.38 -15.08
C LEU A 13 -18.95 26.16 -15.37
N ALA A 14 -19.34 24.93 -15.72
CA ALA A 14 -20.74 24.55 -15.84
C ALA A 14 -21.27 24.08 -14.48
N THR A 15 -22.00 24.94 -13.79
CA THR A 15 -22.72 24.61 -12.55
C THR A 15 -24.07 23.99 -12.92
N SER A 16 -24.15 22.67 -12.91
CA SER A 16 -25.41 21.93 -13.06
C SER A 16 -26.02 21.71 -11.68
N VAL A 17 -27.08 22.46 -11.35
CA VAL A 17 -27.94 22.15 -10.20
C VAL A 17 -28.91 21.05 -10.62
N VAL A 18 -28.80 19.87 -10.00
CA VAL A 18 -29.78 18.79 -10.18
C VAL A 18 -30.70 18.76 -8.96
N THR A 19 -31.92 19.30 -9.12
CA THR A 19 -33.06 19.06 -8.24
C THR A 19 -33.65 17.68 -8.50
N GLY A 20 -33.89 16.92 -7.44
CA GLY A 20 -33.98 15.46 -7.49
C GLY A 20 -35.29 14.84 -7.97
N THR A 21 -35.17 13.56 -8.32
CA THR A 21 -36.23 12.56 -8.23
C THR A 21 -35.61 11.27 -7.68
N ALA A 22 -36.27 10.68 -6.68
CA ALA A 22 -35.83 9.43 -6.05
C ALA A 22 -35.88 8.28 -7.07
N GLY A 23 -34.70 7.81 -7.47
CA GLY A 23 -34.53 6.66 -8.34
C GLY A 23 -33.11 6.14 -8.24
N TRP A 24 -32.94 5.02 -7.53
CA TRP A 24 -31.80 4.11 -7.50
C TRP A 24 -30.54 4.58 -8.24
N VAL A 25 -29.68 5.33 -7.54
CA VAL A 25 -28.27 5.49 -7.94
C VAL A 25 -27.52 4.36 -7.25
N SER A 26 -27.14 3.34 -8.02
CA SER A 26 -26.21 2.30 -7.61
C SER A 26 -24.94 2.96 -7.08
N THR A 27 -24.73 2.88 -5.78
CA THR A 27 -23.55 3.37 -5.09
C THR A 27 -22.37 2.45 -5.39
N ASP A 28 -21.65 2.71 -6.48
CA ASP A 28 -20.29 2.17 -6.71
C ASP A 28 -19.24 2.95 -5.89
N ALA A 29 -19.58 3.36 -4.66
CA ALA A 29 -18.64 4.04 -3.77
C ALA A 29 -17.65 3.00 -3.21
N GLN A 30 -16.35 3.21 -3.44
CA GLN A 30 -15.34 2.32 -2.91
C GLN A 30 -15.26 2.48 -1.39
N GLN A 31 -15.31 1.37 -0.67
CA GLN A 31 -15.04 1.37 0.77
C GLN A 31 -13.54 1.25 1.02
N ALA A 32 -13.01 2.16 1.83
CA ALA A 32 -11.62 2.11 2.27
C ALA A 32 -11.39 0.79 3.03
N LEU A 33 -10.46 -0.02 2.55
CA LEU A 33 -10.02 -1.21 3.27
C LEU A 33 -9.12 -0.73 4.43
N THR A 34 -9.72 -0.41 5.58
CA THR A 34 -9.07 0.13 6.79
C THR A 34 -8.89 -0.88 7.92
N GLY A 35 -9.52 -2.06 7.80
CA GLY A 35 -9.43 -3.11 8.82
C GLY A 35 -8.05 -3.79 8.93
N PRO A 36 -7.84 -4.58 9.99
CA PRO A 36 -6.57 -5.26 10.23
C PRO A 36 -6.28 -6.32 9.15
N PRO A 37 -5.03 -6.73 8.94
CA PRO A 37 -4.63 -7.68 7.89
C PRO A 37 -5.39 -9.01 7.93
N PRO A 38 -5.48 -9.74 6.81
CA PRO A 38 -5.99 -11.12 6.81
C PRO A 38 -5.27 -11.98 7.85
N GLY A 39 -6.00 -12.83 8.56
CA GLY A 39 -5.45 -13.69 9.62
C GLY A 39 -5.33 -13.03 11.01
N SER A 40 -5.65 -11.73 11.15
CA SER A 40 -5.50 -11.01 12.43
C SER A 40 -6.31 -11.60 13.61
N ALA A 41 -7.43 -12.27 13.34
CA ALA A 41 -8.17 -12.98 14.38
C ALA A 41 -7.41 -14.20 14.91
N GLN A 42 -6.79 -14.98 14.02
CA GLN A 42 -5.99 -16.15 14.36
C GLN A 42 -4.70 -15.72 15.09
N TRP A 43 -4.05 -14.67 14.62
CA TRP A 43 -2.91 -14.04 15.29
C TRP A 43 -3.25 -13.64 16.74
N ARG A 44 -4.34 -12.90 16.96
CA ARG A 44 -4.75 -12.49 18.31
C ARG A 44 -5.09 -13.66 19.23
N ALA A 45 -5.59 -14.77 18.67
CA ALA A 45 -5.90 -15.98 19.40
C ALA A 45 -4.65 -16.85 19.67
N ASP A 46 -3.58 -16.68 18.90
CA ASP A 46 -2.37 -17.48 19.02
C ASP A 46 -1.62 -17.17 20.34
N ARG A 47 -1.14 -18.22 20.98
CA ARG A 47 -0.34 -18.20 22.22
C ARG A 47 0.92 -19.06 22.08
N VAL A 48 1.37 -19.30 20.85
CA VAL A 48 2.52 -20.16 20.55
C VAL A 48 3.81 -19.72 21.26
N LEU A 49 3.93 -18.42 21.58
CA LEU A 49 5.06 -17.85 22.31
C LEU A 49 4.83 -17.75 23.84
N GLY A 50 3.76 -18.37 24.36
CA GLY A 50 3.36 -18.28 25.77
C GLY A 50 2.84 -16.90 26.21
N THR A 51 2.92 -15.89 25.34
CA THR A 51 2.48 -14.52 25.57
C THR A 51 1.46 -14.09 24.51
N GLY A 52 0.73 -13.01 24.79
CA GLY A 52 -0.15 -12.39 23.79
C GLY A 52 0.67 -11.70 22.70
N LEU A 53 0.29 -11.92 21.44
CA LEU A 53 0.89 -11.23 20.30
C LEU A 53 0.33 -9.79 20.18
N PRO A 54 1.11 -8.81 19.68
CA PRO A 54 0.66 -7.42 19.55
C PRO A 54 -0.56 -7.32 18.64
N ASP A 55 -1.57 -6.55 19.05
CA ASP A 55 -2.81 -6.39 18.27
C ASP A 55 -2.51 -5.66 16.94
N PRO A 56 -2.75 -6.28 15.76
CA PRO A 56 -2.43 -5.68 14.46
C PRO A 56 -3.12 -4.34 14.18
N GLU A 57 -4.26 -4.08 14.83
CA GLU A 57 -5.03 -2.85 14.66
C GLU A 57 -4.61 -1.77 15.67
N ARG A 58 -4.27 -2.17 16.90
CA ARG A 58 -4.06 -1.22 18.01
C ARG A 58 -2.61 -0.96 18.35
N ALA A 59 -1.73 -1.94 18.22
CA ALA A 59 -0.33 -1.78 18.57
C ALA A 59 0.31 -0.72 17.66
N THR A 60 1.09 0.17 18.23
CA THR A 60 1.90 1.13 17.48
C THR A 60 3.06 0.43 16.77
N PRO A 61 3.59 0.99 15.67
CA PRO A 61 4.74 0.37 15.01
C PRO A 61 5.97 0.22 15.92
N ALA A 62 6.16 1.14 16.87
CA ALA A 62 7.24 1.06 17.86
C ALA A 62 7.05 -0.12 18.84
N GLU A 63 5.83 -0.40 19.28
CA GLU A 63 5.52 -1.56 20.13
C GLU A 63 5.72 -2.87 19.37
N VAL A 64 5.31 -2.91 18.09
CA VAL A 64 5.57 -4.06 17.21
C VAL A 64 7.07 -4.29 17.05
N ALA A 65 7.84 -3.24 16.74
CA ALA A 65 9.29 -3.34 16.59
C ALA A 65 9.96 -3.84 17.87
N SER A 66 9.56 -3.30 19.04
CA SER A 66 10.06 -3.75 20.34
C SER A 66 9.73 -5.22 20.61
N PHE A 67 8.52 -5.66 20.28
CA PHE A 67 8.11 -7.06 20.39
C PHE A 67 9.02 -7.96 19.56
N PHE A 68 9.19 -7.68 18.26
CA PHE A 68 10.06 -8.49 17.40
C PHE A 68 11.53 -8.43 17.81
N ALA A 69 12.02 -7.29 18.31
CA ALA A 69 13.39 -7.15 18.82
C ALA A 69 13.66 -8.11 19.98
N GLY A 70 12.66 -8.40 20.82
CA GLY A 70 12.74 -9.36 21.92
C GLY A 70 12.66 -10.83 21.51
N LEU A 71 12.29 -11.15 20.26
CA LEU A 71 12.17 -12.53 19.78
C LEU A 71 13.48 -13.08 19.25
N THR A 72 13.71 -14.37 19.52
CA THR A 72 14.74 -15.21 18.90
C THR A 72 14.48 -15.42 17.40
N ALA A 73 15.49 -15.88 16.67
CA ALA A 73 15.35 -16.15 15.23
C ALA A 73 14.31 -17.26 14.96
N GLU A 74 14.26 -18.27 15.82
CA GLU A 74 13.32 -19.39 15.76
C GLU A 74 11.89 -18.92 15.98
N GLU A 75 11.65 -18.05 16.96
CA GLU A 75 10.32 -17.48 17.22
C GLU A 75 9.84 -16.59 16.08
N ARG A 76 10.75 -15.76 15.51
CA ARG A 76 10.44 -14.96 14.31
C ARG A 76 10.09 -15.86 13.12
N GLN A 77 10.85 -16.93 12.90
CA GLN A 77 10.57 -17.90 11.83
C GLN A 77 9.25 -18.64 12.05
N LEU A 78 8.92 -18.96 13.30
CA LEU A 78 7.66 -19.60 13.68
C LEU A 78 6.46 -18.69 13.36
N LEU A 79 6.52 -17.41 13.74
CA LEU A 79 5.48 -16.44 13.43
C LEU A 79 5.36 -16.19 11.92
N LEU A 80 6.49 -16.09 11.22
CA LEU A 80 6.56 -15.94 9.77
C LEU A 80 5.78 -17.03 9.03
N VAL A 81 6.00 -18.30 9.41
CA VAL A 81 5.36 -19.45 8.72
C VAL A 81 3.91 -19.60 9.14
N ARG A 82 3.57 -19.35 10.42
CA ARG A 82 2.20 -19.51 10.92
C ARG A 82 1.26 -18.39 10.48
N HIS A 83 1.77 -17.16 10.37
CA HIS A 83 0.98 -15.96 10.12
C HIS A 83 1.61 -15.05 9.04
N PRO A 84 1.94 -15.56 7.84
CA PRO A 84 2.67 -14.80 6.82
C PRO A 84 1.92 -13.50 6.43
N SER A 85 0.59 -13.57 6.26
CA SER A 85 -0.21 -12.40 5.91
C SER A 85 -0.23 -11.33 7.02
N VAL A 86 -0.15 -11.70 8.30
CA VAL A 86 -0.10 -10.72 9.38
C VAL A 86 1.30 -10.13 9.49
N VAL A 87 2.33 -10.97 9.59
CA VAL A 87 3.73 -10.53 9.72
C VAL A 87 4.13 -9.64 8.55
N GLY A 88 3.73 -9.99 7.32
CA GLY A 88 4.02 -9.21 6.12
C GLY A 88 3.41 -7.81 6.10
N ASN A 89 2.27 -7.61 6.75
CA ASN A 89 1.54 -6.34 6.78
C ASN A 89 1.67 -5.58 8.10
N LEU A 90 2.42 -6.11 9.06
CA LEU A 90 2.53 -5.49 10.39
C LEU A 90 3.62 -4.42 10.39
N ASP A 91 3.21 -3.16 10.40
CA ASP A 91 4.14 -2.03 10.49
C ASP A 91 4.94 -2.07 11.80
N GLY A 92 6.26 -1.93 11.68
CA GLY A 92 7.23 -2.16 12.76
C GLY A 92 7.83 -3.57 12.78
N ALA A 93 7.30 -4.54 12.04
CA ALA A 93 7.96 -5.84 11.90
C ALA A 93 9.25 -5.71 11.06
N PRO A 94 10.30 -6.51 11.34
CA PRO A 94 11.57 -6.40 10.63
C PRO A 94 11.44 -6.53 9.12
N LEU A 95 12.09 -5.63 8.38
CA LEU A 95 11.99 -5.52 6.91
C LEU A 95 12.14 -6.87 6.20
N GLU A 96 13.21 -7.60 6.51
CA GLU A 96 13.51 -8.89 5.89
C GLU A 96 12.46 -9.95 6.23
N LEU A 97 11.87 -9.86 7.43
CA LEU A 97 10.79 -10.75 7.83
C LEU A 97 9.52 -10.44 7.02
N ARG A 98 9.21 -9.16 6.79
CA ARG A 98 8.06 -8.73 5.98
C ARG A 98 8.20 -9.20 4.53
N TYR A 99 9.38 -9.06 3.92
CA TYR A 99 9.63 -9.56 2.57
C TYR A 99 9.38 -11.06 2.44
N ARG A 100 9.92 -11.85 3.37
CA ARG A 100 9.72 -13.31 3.38
C ARG A 100 8.25 -13.68 3.64
N ALA A 101 7.59 -12.95 4.53
CA ALA A 101 6.20 -13.21 4.89
C ALA A 101 5.25 -12.94 3.71
N ASN A 102 5.43 -11.81 3.03
CA ASN A 102 4.64 -11.49 1.85
C ASN A 102 4.95 -12.41 0.66
N ALA A 103 6.19 -12.86 0.52
CA ALA A 103 6.52 -13.89 -0.50
C ALA A 103 5.78 -15.21 -0.24
N LEU A 104 5.67 -15.64 1.02
CA LEU A 104 4.85 -16.80 1.39
C LEU A 104 3.36 -16.56 1.17
N ALA A 105 2.84 -15.39 1.54
CA ALA A 105 1.44 -15.03 1.34
C ALA A 105 1.07 -14.99 -0.15
N LEU A 106 1.94 -14.45 -1.00
CA LEU A 106 1.77 -14.44 -2.45
C LEU A 106 1.88 -15.83 -3.09
N ALA A 107 2.77 -16.67 -2.57
CA ALA A 107 2.91 -18.06 -3.05
C ALA A 107 1.70 -18.94 -2.70
N ALA A 108 0.98 -18.59 -1.62
CA ALA A 108 -0.24 -19.27 -1.20
C ALA A 108 -1.52 -18.69 -1.85
N GLU A 109 -1.39 -17.63 -2.65
CA GLU A 109 -2.50 -16.96 -3.30
C GLU A 109 -2.73 -17.51 -4.71
N ASP A 110 -3.94 -18.01 -4.96
CA ASP A 110 -4.32 -18.64 -6.23
C ASP A 110 -4.91 -17.64 -7.24
N ASP A 111 -5.23 -16.41 -6.81
CA ASP A 111 -5.81 -15.41 -7.68
C ASP A 111 -4.83 -15.00 -8.81
N PRO A 112 -5.18 -15.23 -10.09
CA PRO A 112 -4.31 -14.93 -11.23
C PRO A 112 -3.94 -13.45 -11.35
N ARG A 113 -4.68 -12.53 -10.69
CA ARG A 113 -4.33 -11.09 -10.63
C ARG A 113 -2.99 -10.84 -9.97
N TYR A 114 -2.57 -11.69 -9.03
CA TYR A 114 -1.37 -11.47 -8.21
C TYR A 114 -0.18 -12.34 -8.62
N ARG A 115 -0.33 -13.18 -9.66
CA ARG A 115 0.73 -14.09 -10.12
C ARG A 115 2.03 -13.37 -10.46
N SER A 116 1.97 -12.16 -11.00
CA SER A 116 3.17 -11.37 -11.30
C SER A 116 3.86 -10.84 -10.04
N LEU A 117 3.13 -10.57 -8.96
CA LEU A 117 3.67 -10.17 -7.66
C LEU A 117 4.45 -11.32 -7.00
N ALA A 118 4.06 -12.58 -7.25
CA ALA A 118 4.76 -13.76 -6.76
C ALA A 118 6.06 -14.10 -7.53
N ALA A 119 6.43 -13.30 -8.54
CA ALA A 119 7.65 -13.54 -9.31
C ALA A 119 8.91 -13.46 -8.41
N PRO A 120 9.91 -14.34 -8.60
CA PRO A 120 11.15 -14.30 -7.83
C PRO A 120 11.87 -12.96 -7.89
N GLY A 121 12.50 -12.57 -6.78
CA GLY A 121 13.33 -11.36 -6.70
C GLY A 121 12.55 -10.06 -6.42
N ARG A 122 11.22 -10.11 -6.30
CA ARG A 122 10.42 -8.97 -5.86
C ARG A 122 10.53 -8.78 -4.34
N ARG A 123 10.66 -7.52 -3.92
CA ARG A 123 10.73 -7.12 -2.50
C ARG A 123 9.40 -6.52 -2.07
N ILE A 124 8.43 -7.40 -1.79
CA ILE A 124 7.06 -7.01 -1.42
C ILE A 124 6.99 -6.76 0.10
N LEU A 125 6.73 -5.51 0.46
CA LEU A 125 6.74 -5.01 1.83
C LEU A 125 5.36 -5.07 2.51
N ALA A 126 4.29 -5.00 1.73
CA ALA A 126 2.92 -5.21 2.20
C ALA A 126 2.12 -5.87 1.08
N PHE A 127 1.19 -6.76 1.43
CA PHE A 127 0.30 -7.42 0.49
C PHE A 127 -1.00 -7.84 1.18
N ASP A 128 -2.12 -7.31 0.71
CA ASP A 128 -3.46 -7.69 1.15
C ASP A 128 -4.31 -8.01 -0.08
N PRO A 129 -4.74 -9.26 -0.30
CA PRO A 129 -5.51 -9.63 -1.48
C PRO A 129 -6.98 -9.22 -1.42
N ARG A 130 -7.49 -8.73 -0.27
CA ARG A 130 -8.91 -8.43 -0.07
C ARG A 130 -9.39 -7.31 -0.99
N GLY A 131 -10.59 -7.48 -1.54
CA GLY A 131 -11.18 -6.52 -2.49
C GLY A 131 -10.32 -6.40 -3.76
N ARG A 132 -9.94 -5.16 -4.11
CA ARG A 132 -9.03 -4.92 -5.25
C ARG A 132 -7.56 -5.17 -4.91
N GLY A 133 -7.28 -5.35 -3.62
CA GLY A 133 -5.98 -5.63 -3.06
C GLY A 133 -5.09 -4.39 -2.87
N GLN A 134 -4.18 -4.50 -1.91
CA GLN A 134 -3.17 -3.51 -1.56
C GLN A 134 -1.79 -4.13 -1.68
N VAL A 135 -0.81 -3.34 -2.12
CA VAL A 135 0.57 -3.81 -2.27
C VAL A 135 1.56 -2.66 -2.09
N ALA A 136 2.69 -2.95 -1.45
CA ALA A 136 3.86 -2.07 -1.45
C ALA A 136 5.08 -2.84 -1.93
N GLU A 137 5.75 -2.37 -2.98
CA GLU A 137 6.99 -2.97 -3.49
C GLU A 137 8.16 -2.00 -3.38
N VAL A 138 9.32 -2.55 -3.03
CA VAL A 138 10.58 -1.83 -2.91
C VAL A 138 11.47 -2.06 -4.13
N PHE A 139 11.97 -0.97 -4.69
CA PHE A 139 12.97 -0.92 -5.75
C PHE A 139 14.28 -0.39 -5.16
N GLY A 140 15.32 -1.22 -5.20
CA GLY A 140 16.60 -0.95 -4.54
C GLY A 140 16.70 -1.62 -3.17
N ASP A 141 17.62 -1.12 -2.34
CA ASP A 141 17.90 -1.64 -1.01
C ASP A 141 17.63 -0.59 0.06
N LEU A 142 16.61 -0.82 0.90
CA LEU A 142 16.24 0.15 1.93
C LEU A 142 17.31 0.28 3.02
N ARG A 143 18.02 -0.81 3.36
CA ARG A 143 19.03 -0.80 4.42
C ARG A 143 20.33 -0.12 3.99
N ALA A 144 20.64 -0.17 2.70
CA ALA A 144 21.81 0.50 2.14
C ALA A 144 21.50 1.88 1.52
N ALA A 145 20.21 2.24 1.37
CA ALA A 145 19.83 3.51 0.77
C ALA A 145 20.11 4.68 1.71
N GLN A 146 20.66 5.76 1.15
CA GLN A 146 20.79 7.06 1.81
C GLN A 146 19.53 7.89 1.67
N ARG A 147 18.69 7.56 0.67
CA ARG A 147 17.45 8.28 0.34
C ARG A 147 16.36 7.28 0.04
N VAL A 148 15.23 7.43 0.71
CA VAL A 148 14.02 6.63 0.46
C VAL A 148 12.94 7.55 -0.09
N SER A 149 12.37 7.19 -1.24
CA SER A 149 11.23 7.88 -1.84
C SER A 149 10.01 6.97 -1.81
N VAL A 150 8.88 7.46 -1.31
CA VAL A 150 7.60 6.75 -1.38
C VAL A 150 6.77 7.34 -2.52
N LEU A 151 6.46 6.52 -3.51
CA LEU A 151 5.57 6.87 -4.61
C LEU A 151 4.15 6.45 -4.25
N VAL A 152 3.27 7.44 -4.07
CA VAL A 152 1.84 7.24 -3.85
C VAL A 152 1.13 7.51 -5.16
N PRO A 153 0.57 6.49 -5.84
CA PRO A 153 -0.09 6.70 -7.11
C PRO A 153 -1.49 7.31 -6.90
N GLY A 154 -2.05 7.87 -7.98
CA GLY A 154 -3.38 8.49 -7.97
C GLY A 154 -4.53 7.46 -8.05
N SER A 155 -5.63 7.85 -8.67
CA SER A 155 -6.82 6.99 -8.85
C SER A 155 -6.51 5.73 -9.66
N ASP A 156 -7.40 4.74 -9.57
CA ASP A 156 -7.41 3.53 -10.41
C ASP A 156 -6.22 2.57 -10.22
N ASN A 157 -5.51 2.65 -9.09
CA ASN A 157 -4.41 1.73 -8.77
C ASN A 157 -4.83 0.73 -7.68
N ASP A 158 -4.48 -0.54 -7.88
CA ASP A 158 -4.68 -1.60 -6.89
C ASP A 158 -3.63 -2.70 -7.11
N ALA A 159 -3.63 -3.73 -6.26
CA ALA A 159 -2.66 -4.82 -6.38
C ALA A 159 -2.80 -5.61 -7.70
N GLY A 160 -4.01 -5.69 -8.29
CA GLY A 160 -4.24 -6.39 -9.55
C GLY A 160 -3.86 -5.58 -10.81
N THR A 161 -3.82 -4.25 -10.70
CA THR A 161 -3.35 -3.34 -11.77
C THR A 161 -1.89 -2.88 -11.57
N PHE A 162 -1.24 -3.30 -10.49
CA PHE A 162 0.08 -2.82 -10.07
C PHE A 162 1.19 -2.88 -11.13
N ASP A 163 1.17 -3.93 -11.96
CA ASP A 163 2.11 -4.13 -13.07
C ASP A 163 1.53 -3.72 -14.44
N ARG A 164 0.22 -3.39 -14.51
CA ARG A 164 -0.51 -3.12 -15.75
C ARG A 164 -0.58 -1.62 -16.03
N LYS A 165 -0.28 -1.23 -17.27
CA LYS A 165 -0.52 0.16 -17.72
C LYS A 165 -2.03 0.42 -17.75
N VAL A 166 -2.51 1.36 -16.95
CA VAL A 166 -3.84 1.96 -17.10
C VAL A 166 -3.69 3.10 -18.11
N VAL A 167 -4.62 3.22 -19.07
CA VAL A 167 -4.52 4.18 -20.18
C VAL A 167 -4.26 5.60 -19.63
N GLY A 168 -3.17 6.23 -20.08
CA GLY A 168 -2.77 7.60 -19.70
C GLY A 168 -1.76 7.72 -18.54
N HIS A 169 -1.53 6.67 -17.74
CA HIS A 169 -0.53 6.68 -16.65
C HIS A 169 0.35 5.41 -16.66
N GLY A 170 1.59 5.52 -16.16
CA GLY A 170 2.44 4.35 -15.97
C GLY A 170 1.92 3.45 -14.84
N ALA A 171 2.15 2.14 -14.91
CA ALA A 171 1.88 1.23 -13.79
C ALA A 171 2.75 1.64 -12.57
N PRO A 172 2.26 1.56 -11.32
CA PRO A 172 3.01 1.94 -10.12
C PRO A 172 4.42 1.35 -10.06
N ALA A 173 4.56 0.04 -10.34
CA ALA A 173 5.86 -0.63 -10.41
C ALA A 173 6.78 -0.02 -11.48
N GLY A 174 6.23 0.34 -12.64
CA GLY A 174 6.97 0.96 -13.74
C GLY A 174 7.43 2.40 -13.43
N MET A 175 6.58 3.18 -12.76
CA MET A 175 6.91 4.53 -12.31
C MET A 175 8.04 4.50 -11.26
N ALA A 176 7.93 3.63 -10.25
CA ALA A 176 8.94 3.51 -9.22
C ALA A 176 10.28 2.99 -9.76
N ARG A 177 10.26 2.03 -10.70
CA ARG A 177 11.47 1.58 -11.40
C ARG A 177 12.14 2.71 -12.19
N THR A 178 11.34 3.52 -12.89
CA THR A 178 11.84 4.67 -13.66
C THR A 178 12.48 5.70 -12.72
N LEU A 179 11.80 6.02 -11.62
CA LEU A 179 12.30 6.95 -10.62
C LEU A 179 13.59 6.44 -9.95
N HIS A 180 13.63 5.18 -9.56
CA HIS A 180 14.83 4.56 -8.98
C HIS A 180 16.02 4.63 -9.93
N THR A 181 15.79 4.29 -11.21
CA THR A 181 16.84 4.35 -12.25
C THR A 181 17.33 5.78 -12.45
N ALA A 182 16.42 6.77 -12.50
CA ALA A 182 16.76 8.17 -12.70
C ALA A 182 17.47 8.80 -11.48
N ALA A 183 17.12 8.38 -10.26
CA ALA A 183 17.73 8.87 -9.02
C ALA A 183 19.15 8.35 -8.78
N GLY A 184 19.51 7.22 -9.40
CA GLY A 184 20.84 6.63 -9.32
C GLY A 184 21.11 5.87 -8.01
N PRO A 185 22.37 5.42 -7.80
CA PRO A 185 22.74 4.56 -6.67
C PRO A 185 22.51 5.24 -5.31
N GLY A 186 22.33 4.43 -4.27
CA GLY A 186 22.06 4.91 -2.91
C GLY A 186 20.62 5.41 -2.68
N THR A 187 19.71 5.20 -3.64
CA THR A 187 18.29 5.54 -3.49
C THR A 187 17.44 4.27 -3.52
N ALA A 188 16.48 4.16 -2.61
CA ALA A 188 15.40 3.17 -2.69
C ALA A 188 14.08 3.87 -2.98
N VAL A 189 13.22 3.25 -3.78
CA VAL A 189 11.89 3.76 -4.11
C VAL A 189 10.85 2.72 -3.71
N ILE A 190 9.82 3.13 -2.98
CA ILE A 190 8.70 2.28 -2.59
C ILE A 190 7.50 2.67 -3.45
N ALA A 191 7.04 1.78 -4.31
CA ALA A 191 5.72 1.92 -4.95
C ALA A 191 4.66 1.49 -3.95
N TRP A 192 3.86 2.43 -3.44
CA TRP A 192 2.92 2.19 -2.35
C TRP A 192 1.47 2.32 -2.82
N VAL A 193 0.84 1.17 -3.09
CA VAL A 193 -0.61 1.03 -3.30
C VAL A 193 -1.23 0.45 -2.03
N GLY A 194 -1.01 1.12 -0.90
CA GLY A 194 -1.43 0.66 0.43
C GLY A 194 -2.78 1.19 0.88
N TYR A 195 -3.60 1.70 -0.05
CA TYR A 195 -4.93 2.25 0.25
C TYR A 195 -5.91 1.94 -0.89
N THR A 196 -7.21 2.02 -0.58
CA THR A 196 -8.24 1.93 -1.63
C THR A 196 -8.26 3.24 -2.40
N THR A 197 -7.77 3.23 -3.64
CA THR A 197 -7.84 4.41 -4.51
C THR A 197 -9.27 4.63 -5.00
N PRO A 198 -9.69 5.89 -5.25
CA PRO A 198 -10.91 6.16 -6.02
C PRO A 198 -10.87 5.48 -7.40
N VAL A 199 -12.05 5.16 -7.94
CA VAL A 199 -12.21 4.69 -9.32
C VAL A 199 -12.82 5.80 -10.18
N GLY A 200 -12.14 6.18 -11.27
CA GLY A 200 -12.54 7.27 -12.13
C GLY A 200 -12.60 8.64 -11.43
N VAL A 201 -13.39 9.56 -12.01
CA VAL A 201 -13.61 10.93 -11.52
C VAL A 201 -14.95 11.09 -10.77
N GLY A 202 -15.39 10.04 -10.08
CA GLY A 202 -16.68 10.01 -9.36
C GLY A 202 -16.68 10.80 -8.04
N LEU A 203 -17.80 10.73 -7.30
CA LEU A 203 -18.00 11.43 -6.03
C LEU A 203 -16.87 11.13 -5.00
N ASP A 204 -16.31 9.93 -4.99
CA ASP A 204 -15.22 9.54 -4.09
C ASP A 204 -13.90 10.32 -4.34
N ALA A 205 -13.66 10.73 -5.60
CA ALA A 205 -12.54 11.61 -5.94
C ALA A 205 -12.81 13.07 -5.50
N ALA A 206 -14.09 13.43 -5.34
CA ALA A 206 -14.52 14.78 -4.95
C ALA A 206 -14.67 14.95 -3.42
N THR A 207 -14.89 13.89 -2.65
CA THR A 207 -15.15 13.94 -1.19
C THR A 207 -13.90 13.80 -0.33
N GLY A 208 -12.79 13.28 -0.87
CA GLY A 208 -11.48 13.20 -0.18
C GLY A 208 -11.36 12.14 0.91
N THR A 209 -12.44 11.47 1.31
CA THR A 209 -12.46 10.50 2.43
C THR A 209 -11.51 9.30 2.23
N LEU A 210 -11.38 8.80 0.99
CA LEU A 210 -10.41 7.75 0.66
C LEU A 210 -8.96 8.24 0.80
N ALA A 211 -8.70 9.50 0.48
CA ALA A 211 -7.38 10.11 0.61
C ALA A 211 -7.03 10.34 2.09
N GLU A 212 -7.98 10.74 2.93
CA GLU A 212 -7.77 10.87 4.39
C GLU A 212 -7.45 9.51 5.03
N ALA A 213 -8.22 8.46 4.69
CA ALA A 213 -7.94 7.11 5.16
C ALA A 213 -6.57 6.60 4.64
N GLY A 214 -6.23 6.89 3.39
CA GLY A 214 -4.93 6.61 2.81
C GLY A 214 -3.78 7.33 3.51
N ALA A 215 -3.98 8.61 3.89
CA ALA A 215 -2.99 9.39 4.62
C ALA A 215 -2.68 8.79 5.99
N GLY A 216 -3.71 8.36 6.75
CA GLY A 216 -3.51 7.66 8.02
C GLY A 216 -2.70 6.37 7.86
N ARG A 217 -2.98 5.57 6.82
CA ARG A 217 -2.20 4.35 6.52
C ARG A 217 -0.78 4.67 6.09
N LEU A 218 -0.56 5.72 5.31
CA LEU A 218 0.77 6.14 4.86
C LEU A 218 1.62 6.61 6.04
N THR A 219 1.05 7.40 6.96
CA THR A 219 1.73 7.83 8.19
C THR A 219 2.18 6.62 9.00
N ARG A 220 1.26 5.70 9.32
CA ARG A 220 1.58 4.47 10.06
C ARG A 220 2.63 3.61 9.36
N PHE A 221 2.55 3.51 8.03
CA PHE A 221 3.55 2.81 7.22
C PHE A 221 4.94 3.43 7.36
N THR A 222 5.05 4.76 7.25
CA THR A 222 6.32 5.48 7.40
C THR A 222 6.87 5.39 8.83
N GLU A 223 6.02 5.44 9.85
CA GLU A 223 6.39 5.19 11.24
C GLU A 223 6.92 3.76 11.43
N GLY A 224 6.32 2.78 10.74
CA GLY A 224 6.79 1.40 10.77
C GLY A 224 8.16 1.18 10.15
N LEU A 225 8.50 1.93 9.09
CA LEU A 225 9.85 1.92 8.53
C LEU A 225 10.85 2.53 9.53
N ALA A 226 10.51 3.69 10.11
CA ALA A 226 11.35 4.36 11.10
C ALA A 226 11.56 3.50 12.36
N ALA A 227 10.52 2.82 12.85
CA ALA A 227 10.59 1.93 14.00
C ALA A 227 11.50 0.72 13.77
N ASP A 228 11.62 0.26 12.53
CA ASP A 228 12.56 -0.80 12.12
C ASP A 228 13.99 -0.26 11.83
N GLY A 229 14.22 1.04 12.03
CA GLY A 229 15.53 1.69 11.90
C GLY A 229 15.91 2.07 10.47
N LEU A 230 14.93 2.47 9.66
CA LEU A 230 15.13 3.11 8.35
C LEU A 230 15.04 4.64 8.44
#